data_AF-A0A5N8VJG4-F1
#
_entry.id   AF-A0A5N8VJG4-F1
#
_cell.length_a   1.000
_cell.length_b   1.000
_cell.length_c   1.000
_cell.angle_alpha   90.00
_cell.angle_beta   90.00
_cell.angle_gamma   90.00
#
_symmetry.space_group_name_H-M   'P 1'
#
loop_
_entity.id
_entity.type
_entity.pdbx_description
1 polymer ?
#
loop_
_entity_poly.entity_id
_entity_poly.type
_entity_poly.pdbx_seq_one_letter_code
_entity_poly.pdbx_strand_id
1 'polypeptide(L)'
;MHRKLLGIYLNDHLAGATTGQHVSRHIAEHLRHSPYGGELRRVAHEIAQDRQTLLELMDDLGVPERRHKVYTGRVAEKARLFKLNGRLVGRSALSTVTELEALRLGIEGKTLLWQTLLQFAPTKALDETRLKTLLERARHQAATVESARRSAAVAAFAPARRRGPARLLSSRA
;
A
#
# COMPACT_ATOMS: atom_id res chain seq x y z
N MET A 1 -26.34 16.84 -9.69
CA MET A 1 -25.75 16.65 -8.33
C MET A 1 -24.80 15.45 -8.24
N HIS A 2 -25.16 14.27 -8.77
CA HIS A 2 -24.36 13.02 -8.68
C HIS A 2 -22.94 13.08 -9.30
N ARG A 3 -22.74 13.76 -10.43
CA ARG A 3 -21.42 13.85 -11.10
C ARG A 3 -20.35 14.58 -10.26
N LYS A 4 -20.77 15.55 -9.44
CA LYS A 4 -19.87 16.30 -8.54
C LYS A 4 -19.38 15.41 -7.38
N LEU A 5 -20.26 14.60 -6.81
CA LEU A 5 -19.92 13.66 -5.73
C LEU A 5 -19.00 12.54 -6.21
N LEU A 6 -19.31 11.95 -7.37
CA LEU A 6 -18.42 10.97 -8.00
C LEU A 6 -17.04 11.58 -8.28
N GLY A 7 -17.00 12.81 -8.78
CA GLY A 7 -15.73 13.52 -9.01
C GLY A 7 -14.91 13.72 -7.75
N ILE A 8 -15.53 14.06 -6.62
CA ILE A 8 -14.84 14.17 -5.32
C ILE A 8 -14.32 12.79 -4.89
N TYR A 9 -15.18 11.77 -4.94
CA TYR A 9 -14.85 10.40 -4.53
C TYR A 9 -13.65 9.84 -5.31
N LEU A 10 -13.67 9.91 -6.65
CA LEU A 10 -12.57 9.38 -7.48
C LEU A 10 -11.26 10.15 -7.28
N ASN A 11 -11.33 11.47 -7.10
CA ASN A 11 -10.13 12.27 -6.82
C ASN A 11 -9.54 11.97 -5.43
N ASP A 12 -10.37 11.67 -4.42
CA ASP A 12 -9.88 11.25 -3.09
C ASP A 12 -9.20 9.88 -3.14
N HIS A 13 -9.74 8.96 -3.95
CA HIS A 13 -9.10 7.68 -4.21
C HIS A 13 -7.82 7.81 -5.02
N LEU A 14 -7.78 8.70 -6.02
CA LEU A 14 -6.57 8.98 -6.81
C LEU A 14 -5.45 9.58 -5.96
N ALA A 15 -5.78 10.50 -5.04
CA ALA A 15 -4.83 11.03 -4.09
C ALA A 15 -4.27 9.92 -3.18
N GLY A 16 -5.15 9.03 -2.68
CA GLY A 16 -4.75 7.85 -1.92
C GLY A 16 -3.88 6.88 -2.71
N ALA A 17 -4.22 6.60 -3.96
CA ALA A 17 -3.47 5.71 -4.86
C ALA A 17 -2.07 6.27 -5.18
N THR A 18 -1.95 7.59 -5.31
CA THR A 18 -0.65 8.27 -5.51
C THR A 18 0.25 8.09 -4.29
N THR A 19 -0.26 8.30 -3.08
CA THR A 19 0.49 8.01 -1.85
C THR A 19 0.84 6.52 -1.74
N GLY A 20 -0.14 5.64 -1.99
CA GLY A 20 0.05 4.19 -1.94
C GLY A 20 1.14 3.69 -2.90
N GLN A 21 1.25 4.26 -4.10
CA GLN A 21 2.32 3.95 -5.06
C GLN A 21 3.71 4.33 -4.53
N HIS A 22 3.86 5.49 -3.89
CA HIS A 22 5.14 5.89 -3.31
C HIS A 22 5.54 4.99 -2.14
N VAL A 23 4.59 4.69 -1.25
CA VAL A 23 4.81 3.83 -0.08
C VAL A 23 5.14 2.40 -0.49
N SER A 24 4.41 1.83 -1.45
CA SER A 24 4.67 0.46 -1.92
C SER A 24 6.05 0.33 -2.55
N ARG A 25 6.48 1.31 -3.34
CA ARG A 25 7.83 1.37 -3.91
C ARG A 25 8.89 1.46 -2.82
N HIS A 26 8.70 2.35 -1.84
CA HIS A 26 9.62 2.51 -0.72
C HIS A 26 9.81 1.20 0.05
N ILE A 27 8.71 0.53 0.41
CA ILE A 27 8.72 -0.75 1.11
C ILE A 27 9.44 -1.83 0.28
N ALA A 28 9.16 -1.91 -1.02
CA ALA A 28 9.78 -2.89 -1.91
C ALA A 28 11.30 -2.69 -2.05
N GLU A 29 11.78 -1.45 -2.07
CA GLU A 29 13.21 -1.11 -2.10
C GLU A 29 13.90 -1.45 -0.77
N HIS A 30 13.22 -1.14 0.35
CA HIS A 30 13.71 -1.40 1.69
C HIS A 30 13.82 -2.92 1.98
N LEU A 31 12.79 -3.67 1.60
CA LEU A 31 12.68 -5.12 1.81
C LEU A 31 13.20 -5.95 0.63
N ARG A 32 13.98 -5.35 -0.28
CA ARG A 32 14.45 -6.02 -1.52
C ARG A 32 15.24 -7.32 -1.29
N HIS A 33 15.93 -7.40 -0.15
CA HIS A 33 16.77 -8.53 0.29
C HIS A 33 16.05 -9.45 1.28
N SER A 34 14.80 -9.15 1.63
CA SER A 34 13.96 -10.04 2.44
C SER A 34 13.42 -11.19 1.58
N PRO A 35 12.94 -12.28 2.19
CA PRO A 35 12.23 -13.35 1.47
C PRO A 35 11.05 -12.86 0.62
N TYR A 36 10.43 -11.73 0.99
CA TYR A 36 9.28 -11.15 0.27
C TYR A 36 9.67 -10.11 -0.77
N GLY A 37 10.97 -9.81 -0.95
CA GLY A 37 11.41 -8.69 -1.79
C GLY A 37 10.93 -8.77 -3.24
N GLY A 38 10.93 -9.98 -3.83
CA GLY A 38 10.41 -10.20 -5.18
C GLY A 38 8.91 -9.92 -5.29
N GLU A 39 8.13 -10.48 -4.37
CA GLU A 39 6.68 -10.33 -4.36
C GLU A 39 6.25 -8.88 -4.06
N LEU A 40 6.93 -8.19 -3.12
CA LEU A 40 6.65 -6.79 -2.80
C LEU A 40 6.99 -5.85 -3.96
N ARG A 41 8.03 -6.13 -4.75
CA ARG A 41 8.30 -5.41 -6.00
C ARG A 41 7.17 -5.60 -7.01
N ARG A 42 6.66 -6.83 -7.16
CA ARG A 42 5.49 -7.11 -8.01
C ARG A 42 4.26 -6.34 -7.53
N VAL A 43 3.95 -6.38 -6.23
CA VAL A 43 2.83 -5.63 -5.63
C VAL A 43 2.98 -4.12 -5.88
N ALA A 44 4.19 -3.57 -5.73
CA ALA A 44 4.43 -2.15 -5.99
C ALA A 44 4.18 -1.78 -7.46
N HIS A 45 4.59 -2.64 -8.41
CA HIS A 45 4.31 -2.46 -9.83
C HIS A 45 2.80 -2.53 -10.12
N GLU A 46 2.10 -3.52 -9.59
CA GLU A 46 0.66 -3.67 -9.79
C GLU A 46 -0.13 -2.51 -9.16
N ILE A 47 0.29 -1.96 -8.01
CA ILE A 47 -0.33 -0.76 -7.43
C ILE A 47 -0.16 0.46 -8.35
N ALA A 48 0.97 0.60 -9.03
CA ALA A 48 1.14 1.64 -10.04
C ALA A 48 0.18 1.44 -11.23
N GLN A 49 0.00 0.19 -11.66
CA GLN A 49 -0.98 -0.15 -12.71
C GLN A 49 -2.43 0.11 -12.28
N ASP A 50 -2.79 -0.18 -11.03
CA ASP A 50 -4.11 0.16 -10.44
C ASP A 50 -4.36 1.67 -10.49
N ARG A 51 -3.37 2.49 -10.12
CA ARG A 51 -3.49 3.95 -10.19
C ARG A 51 -3.70 4.41 -11.63
N GLN A 52 -2.98 3.83 -12.58
CA GLN A 52 -3.14 4.14 -14.00
C GLN A 52 -4.53 3.75 -14.51
N THR A 53 -5.02 2.56 -14.12
CA THR A 53 -6.39 2.13 -14.42
C THR A 53 -7.44 3.07 -13.83
N LEU A 54 -7.22 3.60 -12.62
CA LEU A 54 -8.13 4.61 -12.05
C LEU A 54 -8.19 5.88 -12.90
N LEU A 55 -7.06 6.34 -13.43
CA LEU A 55 -7.02 7.51 -14.32
C LEU A 55 -7.80 7.27 -15.61
N GLU A 56 -7.65 6.09 -16.21
CA GLU A 56 -8.40 5.71 -17.42
C GLU A 56 -9.91 5.64 -17.14
N LEU A 57 -10.32 5.01 -16.04
CA LEU A 57 -11.73 4.97 -15.64
C LEU A 57 -12.29 6.37 -15.33
N MET A 58 -11.46 7.27 -14.79
CA MET A 58 -11.84 8.66 -14.59
C MET A 58 -12.07 9.38 -15.92
N ASP A 59 -11.24 9.11 -16.93
CA ASP A 59 -11.39 9.67 -18.28
C ASP A 59 -12.67 9.14 -18.96
N ASP A 60 -12.90 7.83 -18.92
CA ASP A 60 -14.11 7.18 -19.45
C ASP A 60 -15.40 7.75 -18.81
N LEU A 61 -15.34 8.07 -17.51
CA LEU A 61 -16.46 8.67 -16.77
C LEU A 61 -16.56 10.20 -16.95
N GLY A 62 -15.66 10.81 -17.72
CA GLY A 62 -15.55 12.25 -17.93
C GLY A 62 -15.30 13.01 -16.62
N VAL A 63 -14.51 12.45 -15.71
CA VAL A 63 -14.14 13.04 -14.41
C VAL A 63 -12.69 13.53 -14.47
N PRO A 64 -12.44 14.86 -14.47
CA PRO A 64 -11.08 15.36 -14.56
C PRO A 64 -10.28 15.11 -13.27
N GLU A 65 -8.99 14.86 -13.44
CA GLU A 65 -8.00 14.87 -12.36
C GLU A 65 -7.82 16.29 -11.79
N ARG A 66 -7.99 16.45 -10.47
CA ARG A 66 -7.86 17.74 -9.78
C ARG A 66 -6.53 17.84 -9.03
N ARG A 67 -5.45 18.12 -9.77
CA ARG A 67 -4.07 18.21 -9.23
C ARG A 67 -3.85 19.32 -8.18
N HIS A 68 -4.58 20.43 -8.22
CA HIS A 68 -4.12 21.69 -7.59
C HIS A 68 -4.98 22.23 -6.43
N LYS A 69 -6.06 21.55 -5.99
CA LYS A 69 -6.89 22.03 -4.84
C LYS A 69 -7.27 20.98 -3.79
N VAL A 70 -7.00 19.69 -4.02
CA VAL A 70 -7.49 18.59 -3.17
C VAL A 70 -6.37 17.95 -2.31
N TYR A 71 -5.11 18.13 -2.69
CA TYR A 71 -3.96 17.50 -2.03
C TYR A 71 -3.57 18.13 -0.69
N THR A 72 -4.14 19.25 -0.26
CA THR A 72 -3.73 19.91 1.00
C THR A 72 -4.51 19.42 2.23
N GLY A 73 -5.78 18.99 2.08
CA GLY A 73 -6.62 18.59 3.22
C GLY A 73 -6.60 17.08 3.52
N ARG A 74 -6.91 16.24 2.53
CA ARG A 74 -7.12 14.78 2.74
C ARG A 74 -5.85 13.94 2.63
N VAL A 75 -4.89 14.41 1.83
CA VAL A 75 -3.55 13.81 1.82
C VAL A 75 -2.84 14.10 3.13
N ALA A 76 -3.10 15.24 3.79
CA ALA A 76 -2.57 15.49 5.12
C ALA A 76 -3.10 14.48 6.16
N GLU A 77 -4.37 14.10 6.10
CA GLU A 77 -4.96 13.09 6.99
C GLU A 77 -4.44 11.68 6.71
N LYS A 78 -4.31 11.27 5.44
CA LYS A 78 -3.68 10.00 5.07
C LYS A 78 -2.17 10.00 5.34
N ALA A 79 -1.47 11.11 5.10
CA ALA A 79 -0.05 11.27 5.39
C ALA A 79 0.25 11.27 6.90
N ARG A 80 -0.73 11.63 7.75
CA ARG A 80 -0.66 11.45 9.21
C ARG A 80 -0.68 9.97 9.62
N LEU A 81 -1.38 9.10 8.89
CA LEU A 81 -1.28 7.64 9.06
C LEU A 81 0.03 7.10 8.49
N PHE A 82 0.48 7.64 7.35
CA PHE A 82 1.78 7.30 6.74
C PHE A 82 2.95 8.05 7.37
N LYS A 83 2.77 8.62 8.58
CA LYS A 83 3.71 9.52 9.29
C LYS A 83 5.12 9.24 8.78
N LEU A 84 5.52 10.05 7.80
CA LEU A 84 6.88 10.08 7.27
C LEU A 84 7.69 10.56 8.46
N ASN A 85 8.13 9.63 9.31
CA ASN A 85 8.94 9.91 10.48
C ASN A 85 10.25 10.46 9.96
N GLY A 86 10.27 11.78 9.77
CA GLY A 86 11.42 12.60 9.42
C GLY A 86 12.38 12.76 10.60
N ARG A 87 12.76 11.66 11.25
CA ARG A 87 13.90 11.58 12.18
C ARG A 87 14.59 10.24 11.90
N LEU A 88 15.71 10.22 11.17
CA LEU A 88 17.08 10.43 11.67
C LEU A 88 17.42 9.49 12.84
N VAL A 89 18.37 8.58 12.57
CA VAL A 89 19.07 7.63 13.46
C VAL A 89 18.33 6.31 13.75
N GLY A 90 18.76 5.24 13.07
CA GLY A 90 18.46 3.83 13.41
C GLY A 90 17.00 3.41 13.31
N ARG A 91 16.48 3.16 12.10
CA ARG A 91 15.09 2.68 11.94
C ARG A 91 14.89 1.30 12.59
N SER A 92 13.91 1.19 13.48
CA SER A 92 13.57 -0.03 14.20
C SER A 92 12.64 -0.93 13.38
N ALA A 93 12.66 -2.23 13.68
CA ALA A 93 11.77 -3.23 13.07
C ALA A 93 10.27 -2.88 13.19
N LEU A 94 9.90 -2.01 14.15
CA LEU A 94 8.54 -1.50 14.31
C LEU A 94 8.09 -0.60 13.15
N SER A 95 9.00 0.18 12.55
CA SER A 95 8.68 1.05 11.39
C SER A 95 8.19 0.22 10.21
N THR A 96 8.88 -0.87 9.89
CA THR A 96 8.52 -1.78 8.80
C THR A 96 7.12 -2.37 8.98
N VAL A 97 6.75 -2.75 10.21
CA VAL A 97 5.41 -3.28 10.51
C VAL A 97 4.34 -2.24 10.21
N THR A 98 4.51 -1.01 10.72
CA THR A 98 3.54 0.07 10.52
C THR A 98 3.40 0.51 9.05
N GLU A 99 4.49 0.48 8.29
CA GLU A 99 4.48 0.77 6.85
C GLU A 99 3.68 -0.29 6.06
N LEU A 100 3.86 -1.58 6.40
CA LEU A 100 3.11 -2.68 5.80
C LEU A 100 1.62 -2.64 6.19
N GLU A 101 1.28 -2.24 7.41
CA GLU A 101 -0.11 -2.01 7.85
C GLU A 101 -0.77 -0.89 7.06
N ALA A 102 -0.06 0.24 6.89
CA ALA A 102 -0.55 1.37 6.13
C ALA A 102 -0.74 0.99 4.65
N LEU A 103 0.16 0.19 4.08
CA LEU A 103 0.01 -0.36 2.73
C LEU A 103 -1.21 -1.29 2.63
N ARG A 104 -1.44 -2.17 3.63
CA ARG A 104 -2.62 -3.06 3.67
C ARG A 104 -3.93 -2.28 3.73
N LEU A 105 -4.00 -1.20 4.51
CA LEU A 105 -5.13 -0.28 4.54
C LEU A 105 -5.32 0.44 3.19
N GLY A 106 -4.23 0.83 2.54
CA GLY A 106 -4.26 1.41 1.19
C GLY A 106 -4.85 0.44 0.15
N ILE A 107 -4.47 -0.84 0.22
CA ILE A 107 -5.03 -1.91 -0.63
C ILE A 107 -6.53 -2.08 -0.35
N GLU A 108 -6.96 -2.07 0.92
CA GLU A 108 -8.38 -2.12 1.27
C GLU A 108 -9.15 -0.93 0.67
N GLY A 109 -8.59 0.28 0.79
CA GLY A 109 -9.19 1.49 0.26
C GLY A 109 -9.42 1.44 -1.24
N LYS A 110 -8.54 0.83 -2.03
CA LYS A 110 -8.78 0.64 -3.47
C LYS A 110 -9.70 -0.54 -3.78
N THR A 111 -9.72 -1.60 -2.96
CA THR A 111 -10.71 -2.67 -3.08
C THR A 111 -12.13 -2.12 -2.97
N LEU A 112 -12.38 -1.26 -1.97
CA LEU A 112 -13.68 -0.59 -1.78
C LEU A 112 -14.06 0.31 -2.97
N LEU A 113 -13.08 0.99 -3.57
CA LEU A 113 -13.27 1.75 -4.82
C LEU A 113 -13.75 0.83 -5.96
N TRP A 114 -13.05 -0.29 -6.19
CA TRP A 114 -13.40 -1.23 -7.26
C TRP A 114 -14.78 -1.85 -7.04
N GLN A 115 -15.12 -2.23 -5.81
CA GLN A 115 -16.46 -2.72 -5.45
C GLN A 115 -17.54 -1.65 -5.67
N THR A 116 -17.24 -0.40 -5.35
CA THR A 116 -18.16 0.71 -5.58
C THR A 116 -18.39 0.92 -7.07
N LEU A 117 -17.34 0.96 -7.89
CA LEU A 117 -17.47 1.11 -9.34
C LEU A 117 -18.20 -0.06 -9.99
N LEU A 118 -18.01 -1.29 -9.48
CA LEU A 118 -18.70 -2.48 -9.96
C LEU A 118 -20.23 -2.36 -9.83
N GLN A 119 -20.73 -1.76 -8.74
CA GLN A 119 -22.16 -1.52 -8.56
C GLN A 119 -22.74 -0.58 -9.63
N PHE A 120 -21.92 0.28 -10.22
CA PHE A 120 -22.35 1.21 -11.26
C PHE A 120 -22.06 0.70 -12.68
N ALA A 121 -21.40 -0.44 -12.86
CA ALA A 121 -21.00 -0.96 -14.16
C ALA A 121 -22.15 -1.03 -15.18
N PRO A 122 -23.36 -1.52 -14.84
CA PRO A 122 -24.48 -1.57 -15.78
C PRO A 122 -24.97 -0.20 -16.24
N THR A 123 -24.90 0.81 -15.37
CA THR A 123 -25.45 2.16 -15.64
C THR A 123 -24.44 3.14 -16.22
N LYS A 124 -23.15 2.81 -16.15
CA LYS A 124 -22.03 3.67 -16.56
C LYS A 124 -21.19 3.07 -17.67
N ALA A 125 -21.64 1.94 -18.25
CA ALA A 125 -20.93 1.19 -19.29
C ALA A 125 -19.46 0.89 -18.92
N LEU A 126 -19.22 0.57 -17.64
CA LEU A 126 -17.89 0.15 -17.19
C LEU A 126 -17.70 -1.34 -17.48
N ASP A 127 -16.47 -1.71 -17.81
CA ASP A 127 -16.11 -3.12 -18.00
C ASP A 127 -16.10 -3.87 -16.64
N GLU A 128 -17.17 -4.62 -16.40
CA GLU A 128 -17.35 -5.45 -15.22
C GLU A 128 -16.26 -6.52 -15.09
N THR A 129 -15.81 -7.11 -16.20
CA THR A 129 -14.76 -8.14 -16.19
C THR A 129 -13.44 -7.53 -15.72
N ARG A 130 -13.10 -6.36 -16.26
CA ARG A 130 -11.92 -5.59 -15.84
C ARG A 130 -11.97 -5.27 -14.33
N LEU A 131 -13.11 -4.81 -13.82
CA LEU A 131 -13.27 -4.51 -12.39
C LEU A 131 -13.12 -5.76 -11.51
N LYS A 132 -13.64 -6.91 -11.93
CA LYS A 132 -13.43 -8.20 -11.23
C LYS A 132 -11.96 -8.60 -11.22
N THR A 133 -11.24 -8.44 -12.32
CA THR A 133 -9.79 -8.69 -12.35
C THR A 133 -9.01 -7.78 -11.38
N LEU A 134 -9.39 -6.50 -11.28
CA LEU A 134 -8.79 -5.58 -10.29
C LEU A 134 -9.06 -6.02 -8.85
N LEU A 135 -10.25 -6.54 -8.57
CA LEU A 135 -10.59 -7.07 -7.25
C LEU A 135 -9.77 -8.30 -6.88
N GLU A 136 -9.64 -9.28 -7.78
CA GLU A 136 -8.77 -10.45 -7.53
C GLU A 136 -7.32 -10.02 -7.33
N ARG A 137 -6.82 -9.10 -8.16
CA ARG A 137 -5.46 -8.55 -8.01
C ARG A 137 -5.28 -7.88 -6.64
N ALA A 138 -6.24 -7.09 -6.18
CA ALA A 138 -6.18 -6.45 -4.86
C ALA A 138 -6.18 -7.48 -3.72
N ARG A 139 -6.92 -8.59 -3.84
CA ARG A 139 -6.89 -9.70 -2.86
C ARG A 139 -5.53 -10.38 -2.79
N HIS A 140 -4.91 -10.67 -3.94
CA HIS A 140 -3.56 -11.25 -3.98
C HIS A 140 -2.53 -10.32 -3.33
N GLN A 141 -2.56 -9.03 -3.64
CA GLN A 141 -1.67 -8.05 -3.03
C GLN A 141 -1.87 -7.96 -1.51
N ALA A 142 -3.12 -7.96 -1.05
CA ALA A 142 -3.43 -7.97 0.38
C ALA A 142 -2.82 -9.19 1.09
N ALA A 143 -2.91 -10.37 0.48
CA ALA A 143 -2.35 -11.60 1.02
C ALA A 143 -0.81 -11.57 1.09
N THR A 144 -0.14 -11.07 0.05
CA THR A 144 1.31 -10.88 0.02
C THR A 144 1.76 -9.90 1.10
N VAL A 145 1.13 -8.72 1.17
CA VAL A 145 1.48 -7.68 2.16
C VAL A 145 1.23 -8.17 3.58
N GLU A 146 0.13 -8.88 3.82
CA GLU A 146 -0.18 -9.45 5.14
C GLU A 146 0.84 -10.52 5.56
N SER A 147 1.31 -11.34 4.63
CA SER A 147 2.35 -12.34 4.92
C SER A 147 3.67 -11.68 5.29
N ALA A 148 4.08 -10.66 4.53
CA ALA A 148 5.26 -9.85 4.86
C ALA A 148 5.11 -9.13 6.21
N ARG A 149 3.93 -8.57 6.50
CA ARG A 149 3.62 -7.88 7.76
C ARG A 149 3.75 -8.81 8.96
N ARG A 150 3.18 -10.01 8.89
CA ARG A 150 3.30 -11.02 9.96
C ARG A 150 4.75 -11.41 10.22
N SER A 151 5.53 -11.63 9.17
CA SER A 151 6.96 -11.94 9.30
C SER A 151 7.74 -10.78 9.94
N ALA A 152 7.48 -9.55 9.50
CA ALA A 152 8.09 -8.35 10.08
C ALA A 152 7.70 -8.17 11.56
N ALA A 153 6.45 -8.44 11.93
CA ALA A 153 5.99 -8.36 13.32
C ALA A 153 6.70 -9.39 14.21
N VAL A 154 6.83 -10.64 13.75
CA VAL A 154 7.61 -11.66 14.47
C VAL A 154 9.05 -11.21 14.66
N ALA A 155 9.69 -10.67 13.63
CA ALA A 155 11.07 -10.17 13.73
C ALA A 155 11.20 -8.96 14.68
N ALA A 156 10.19 -8.10 14.75
CA ALA A 156 10.20 -6.90 15.59
C ALA A 156 9.98 -7.18 17.08
N PHE A 157 9.16 -8.18 17.40
CA PHE A 157 8.74 -8.47 18.78
C PHE A 157 9.35 -9.76 19.35
N ALA A 158 10.11 -10.53 18.56
CA ALA A 158 10.85 -11.67 19.08
C ALA A 158 11.89 -11.22 20.13
N PRO A 159 12.03 -11.94 21.26
CA PRO A 159 13.03 -11.62 22.26
C PRO A 159 14.42 -11.65 21.61
N ALA A 160 15.24 -10.64 21.90
CA ALA A 160 16.63 -10.61 21.46
C ALA A 160 17.29 -11.94 21.82
N ARG A 161 17.75 -12.69 20.82
CA ARG A 161 18.52 -13.92 21.04
C ARG A 161 19.65 -13.56 22.00
N ARG A 162 19.58 -14.05 23.25
CA ARG A 162 20.70 -13.96 24.19
C ARG A 162 21.89 -14.65 23.52
N ARG A 163 22.86 -13.87 23.03
CA ARG A 163 24.18 -14.41 22.70
C ARG A 163 24.76 -14.91 24.03
N GLY A 164 24.66 -16.22 24.27
CA GLY A 164 25.32 -16.84 25.42
C GLY A 164 26.82 -16.56 25.36
N PRO A 165 27.49 -16.36 26.50
CA PRO A 165 28.92 -16.06 26.52
C PRO A 165 29.66 -17.19 25.81
N ALA A 166 30.51 -16.82 24.84
CA ALA A 166 31.46 -17.74 24.24
C ALA A 166 32.26 -18.38 25.39
N ARG A 167 32.10 -19.70 25.60
CA ARG A 167 33.01 -20.43 26.47
C ARG A 167 34.39 -20.32 25.85
N LEU A 168 35.21 -19.46 26.45
CA LEU A 168 36.65 -19.52 26.31
C LEU A 168 37.07 -20.94 26.74
N LEU A 169 37.41 -21.79 25.78
CA LEU A 169 38.12 -23.01 26.05
C LEU A 169 39.51 -22.60 26.55
N SER A 170 39.64 -22.57 27.88
CA SER A 170 40.93 -22.48 28.55
C SER A 170 41.75 -23.71 28.18
N SER A 171 42.76 -23.49 27.36
CA SER A 171 43.94 -24.34 27.27
C SER A 171 44.59 -24.47 28.66
N ARG A 172 44.77 -25.71 29.10
CA ARG A 172 45.84 -26.19 30.00
C ARG A 172 46.13 -27.62 29.51
N ALA A 173 47.29 -27.89 28.90
CA ALA A 173 48.62 -27.98 29.49
C ALA A 173 48.65 -29.02 30.62
#